data_AF-A0A7J3DP56-F1
#
_entry.id   AF-A0A7J3DP56-F1
#
_cell.length_a   1.000
_cell.length_b   1.000
_cell.length_c   1.000
_cell.angle_alpha   90.00
_cell.angle_beta   90.00
_cell.angle_gamma   90.00
#
_symmetry.space_group_name_H-M   'P 1'
#
loop_
_entity.id
_entity.type
_entity.pdbx_description
1 polymer ?
#
loop_
_entity_poly.entity_id
_entity_poly.type
_entity_poly.pdbx_seq_one_letter_code
_entity_poly.pdbx_strand_id
1 'polypeptide(L)'
;MKKGFTLVEVLAGIFIFVLVVGTATSLLISAFSAQKRALSIREVIDGASYVIDYMSRAISMAKKMGIEIRGDSTICQVPEASIGKNYIVENGNRKITFRTYKLNECQSFFLEGGRIKETKAGQTNYLTPESLEVTNLKFFVYGDNLPDELQPKVTIFLEIQKKGEPQTKISLQTTITQKDLDF
;
A
#
# COMPACT_ATOMS: atom_id res chain seq x y z
N MET A 1 17.13 -61.70 -39.70
CA MET A 1 16.91 -60.51 -40.54
C MET A 1 16.61 -59.33 -39.63
N LYS A 2 17.49 -58.32 -39.56
CA LYS A 2 17.20 -57.08 -38.84
C LYS A 2 16.31 -56.22 -39.73
N LYS A 3 15.05 -56.00 -39.34
CA LYS A 3 14.15 -55.06 -40.03
C LYS A 3 14.67 -53.64 -39.75
N GLY A 4 15.14 -52.95 -40.77
CA GLY A 4 15.54 -51.54 -40.68
C GLY A 4 14.31 -50.63 -40.83
N PHE A 5 14.41 -49.40 -40.31
CA PHE A 5 13.40 -48.36 -40.51
C PHE A 5 13.45 -47.82 -41.93
N THR A 6 12.28 -47.50 -42.47
CA THR A 6 12.19 -46.80 -43.76
C THR A 6 12.53 -45.33 -43.60
N LEU A 7 13.10 -44.71 -44.65
CA LEU A 7 13.37 -43.28 -44.70
C LEU A 7 12.10 -42.44 -44.41
N VAL A 8 10.95 -42.92 -44.88
CA VAL A 8 9.64 -42.28 -44.66
C VAL A 8 9.21 -42.34 -43.20
N GLU A 9 9.41 -43.46 -42.49
CA GLU A 9 9.13 -43.55 -41.04
C GLU A 9 9.99 -42.58 -40.23
N VAL A 10 11.27 -42.46 -40.56
CA VAL A 10 12.18 -41.53 -39.87
C VAL A 10 11.74 -40.08 -40.10
N LEU A 11 11.35 -39.73 -41.33
CA LEU A 11 10.87 -38.39 -41.67
C LEU A 11 9.54 -38.05 -40.97
N ALA A 12 8.59 -38.98 -40.96
CA ALA A 12 7.32 -38.81 -40.25
C ALA A 12 7.53 -38.69 -38.73
N GLY A 13 8.43 -39.48 -38.15
CA GLY A 13 8.76 -39.43 -36.72
C GLY A 13 9.38 -38.09 -36.31
N ILE A 14 10.33 -37.56 -37.10
CA ILE A 14 10.93 -36.24 -36.86
C ILE A 14 9.87 -35.14 -36.98
N PHE A 15 8.99 -35.21 -37.98
CA PHE A 15 7.94 -34.21 -38.16
C PHE A 15 6.99 -34.14 -36.96
N ILE A 16 6.51 -35.30 -36.48
CA ILE A 16 5.64 -35.36 -35.30
C ILE A 16 6.39 -34.89 -34.05
N PHE A 17 7.65 -35.30 -33.87
CA PHE A 17 8.46 -34.89 -32.73
C PHE A 17 8.64 -33.36 -32.67
N VAL A 18 9.00 -32.74 -33.80
CA VAL A 18 9.16 -31.28 -33.89
C VAL A 18 7.83 -30.58 -33.59
N LEU A 19 6.71 -31.11 -34.08
CA LEU A 19 5.39 -30.55 -33.79
C LEU A 19 5.08 -30.60 -32.28
N VAL A 20 5.28 -31.74 -31.64
CA VAL A 20 5.04 -31.90 -30.19
C VAL A 20 5.97 -30.99 -29.37
N VAL A 21 7.28 -31.00 -29.64
CA VAL A 21 8.24 -30.16 -28.91
C VAL A 21 7.98 -28.68 -29.15
N GLY A 22 7.61 -28.29 -30.37
CA GLY A 22 7.25 -26.92 -30.71
C GLY A 22 6.06 -26.41 -29.91
N THR A 23 4.98 -27.21 -29.84
CA THR A 23 3.80 -26.85 -29.04
C THR A 23 4.13 -26.75 -27.54
N ALA A 24 4.85 -27.72 -26.98
CA ALA A 24 5.25 -27.70 -25.57
C ALA A 24 6.10 -26.47 -25.22
N THR A 25 7.04 -26.09 -26.10
CA THR A 25 7.90 -24.92 -25.90
C THR A 25 7.08 -23.62 -25.92
N SER A 26 6.11 -23.49 -26.81
CA SER A 26 5.24 -22.30 -26.87
C SER A 26 4.40 -22.09 -25.60
N LEU A 27 3.91 -23.19 -25.02
CA LEU A 27 3.18 -23.16 -23.75
C LEU A 27 4.09 -22.73 -22.60
N LEU A 28 5.33 -23.25 -22.57
CA LEU A 28 6.32 -22.90 -21.55
C LEU A 28 6.65 -21.39 -21.58
N ILE A 29 6.89 -20.84 -22.78
CA ILE A 29 7.18 -19.40 -22.94
C ILE A 29 6.01 -18.56 -22.43
N SER A 30 4.78 -18.95 -22.78
CA SER A 30 3.56 -18.28 -22.32
C SER A 30 3.45 -18.32 -20.80
N ALA A 31 3.68 -19.48 -20.18
CA ALA A 31 3.68 -19.63 -18.73
C ALA A 31 4.72 -18.74 -18.04
N PHE A 32 5.95 -18.64 -18.57
CA PHE A 32 6.97 -17.77 -18.00
C PHE A 32 6.59 -16.28 -18.07
N SER A 33 6.01 -15.84 -19.18
CA SER A 33 5.54 -14.46 -19.31
C SER A 33 4.44 -14.13 -18.29
N ALA A 34 3.52 -15.06 -18.06
CA ALA A 34 2.47 -14.93 -17.05
C ALA A 34 3.04 -14.90 -15.64
N GLN A 35 4.00 -15.76 -15.32
CA GLN A 35 4.70 -15.78 -14.03
C GLN A 35 5.43 -14.46 -13.75
N LYS A 36 6.14 -13.91 -14.74
CA LYS A 36 6.85 -12.62 -14.58
C LYS A 36 5.87 -11.50 -14.25
N ARG A 37 4.72 -11.45 -14.92
CA ARG A 37 3.67 -10.47 -14.65
C ARG A 37 3.05 -10.67 -13.26
N ALA A 38 2.79 -11.92 -12.87
CA ALA A 38 2.24 -12.24 -11.56
C ALA A 38 3.18 -11.81 -10.43
N LEU A 39 4.50 -12.01 -10.58
CA LEU A 39 5.50 -11.55 -9.61
C LEU A 39 5.50 -10.03 -9.47
N SER A 40 5.38 -9.30 -10.58
CA SER A 40 5.30 -7.85 -10.59
C SER A 40 4.06 -7.33 -9.82
N ILE A 41 2.89 -7.90 -10.09
CA ILE A 41 1.65 -7.57 -9.37
C ILE A 41 1.75 -7.94 -7.89
N ARG A 42 2.39 -9.07 -7.57
CA ARG A 42 2.54 -9.53 -6.19
C ARG A 42 3.33 -8.52 -5.35
N GLU A 43 4.41 -7.97 -5.89
CA GLU A 43 5.20 -6.92 -5.22
C GLU A 43 4.35 -5.70 -4.87
N VAL A 44 3.48 -5.26 -5.80
CA VAL A 44 2.56 -4.14 -5.57
C VAL A 44 1.56 -4.45 -4.45
N ILE A 45 0.95 -5.65 -4.49
CA ILE A 45 -0.03 -6.08 -3.47
C ILE A 45 0.61 -6.17 -2.09
N ASP A 46 1.80 -6.76 -1.99
CA ASP A 46 2.51 -6.92 -0.72
C ASP A 46 2.91 -5.55 -0.14
N GLY A 47 3.45 -4.65 -0.97
CA GLY A 47 3.78 -3.29 -0.57
C GLY A 47 2.55 -2.49 -0.14
N ALA A 48 1.45 -2.58 -0.87
CA ALA A 48 0.20 -1.90 -0.53
C ALA A 48 -0.40 -2.43 0.78
N SER A 49 -0.40 -3.75 0.96
CA SER A 49 -0.89 -4.40 2.17
C SER A 49 -0.09 -3.96 3.39
N TYR A 50 1.24 -3.96 3.29
CA TYR A 50 2.13 -3.48 4.34
C TYR A 50 1.82 -2.04 4.74
N VAL A 51 1.76 -1.12 3.77
CA VAL A 51 1.57 0.30 4.06
C VAL A 51 0.18 0.58 4.63
N ILE A 52 -0.87 -0.03 4.06
CA ILE A 52 -2.22 0.11 4.58
C ILE A 52 -2.31 -0.42 6.01
N ASP A 53 -1.77 -1.60 6.28
CA ASP A 53 -1.81 -2.20 7.61
C ASP A 53 -1.02 -1.37 8.63
N TYR A 54 0.18 -0.91 8.28
CA TYR A 54 1.00 -0.05 9.14
C TYR A 54 0.29 1.27 9.46
N MET A 55 -0.21 1.98 8.44
CA MET A 55 -0.97 3.22 8.64
C MET A 55 -2.25 2.97 9.43
N SER A 56 -2.97 1.88 9.16
CA SER A 56 -4.22 1.55 9.86
C SER A 56 -3.99 1.34 11.35
N ARG A 57 -2.93 0.60 11.73
CA ARG A 57 -2.57 0.43 13.14
C ARG A 57 -2.25 1.77 13.80
N ALA A 58 -1.41 2.59 13.17
CA ALA A 58 -1.01 3.88 13.72
C ALA A 58 -2.19 4.84 13.88
N ILE A 59 -3.02 4.98 12.84
CA ILE A 59 -4.23 5.81 12.84
C ILE A 59 -5.21 5.34 13.91
N SER A 60 -5.43 4.03 14.05
CA SER A 60 -6.36 3.50 15.06
C SER A 60 -5.97 3.84 16.51
N MET A 61 -4.70 4.15 16.76
CA MET A 61 -4.16 4.49 18.09
C MET A 61 -3.99 6.00 18.30
N ALA A 62 -4.49 6.84 17.39
CA ALA A 62 -4.38 8.27 17.52
C ALA A 62 -5.12 8.80 18.76
N LYS A 63 -4.54 9.84 19.36
CA LYS A 63 -5.04 10.51 20.57
C LYS A 63 -5.44 11.94 20.28
N LYS A 64 -6.37 12.47 21.07
CA LYS A 64 -6.76 13.88 21.00
C LYS A 64 -5.58 14.79 21.32
N MET A 65 -5.46 15.85 20.54
CA MET A 65 -4.39 16.84 20.64
C MET A 65 -4.73 17.94 21.64
N GLY A 66 -3.74 18.46 22.38
CA GLY A 66 -3.96 19.56 23.34
C GLY A 66 -4.83 19.21 24.56
N ILE A 67 -5.28 17.95 24.67
CA ILE A 67 -5.92 17.42 25.88
C ILE A 67 -4.85 16.67 26.69
N GLU A 68 -4.76 16.98 27.98
CA GLU A 68 -3.83 16.32 28.88
C GLU A 68 -4.25 14.86 29.10
N ILE A 69 -3.43 13.93 28.60
CA ILE A 69 -3.60 12.50 28.78
C ILE A 69 -2.32 12.00 29.45
N ARG A 70 -2.43 11.58 30.72
CA ARG A 70 -1.30 11.08 31.53
C ARG A 70 -0.12 12.07 31.63
N GLY A 71 -0.41 13.36 31.82
CA GLY A 71 0.63 14.41 31.94
C GLY A 71 1.22 14.87 30.60
N ASP A 72 0.63 14.47 29.48
CA ASP A 72 1.05 14.89 28.14
C ASP A 72 -0.11 15.59 27.42
N SER A 73 0.11 16.84 27.02
CA SER A 73 -0.82 17.71 26.28
C SER A 73 -0.29 18.04 24.88
N THR A 74 0.53 17.16 24.31
CA THR A 74 1.20 17.38 23.02
C THR A 74 0.28 17.90 21.93
N ILE A 75 0.74 18.98 21.31
CA ILE A 75 0.17 19.56 20.09
C ILE A 75 1.24 19.37 19.01
N CYS A 76 0.97 18.53 18.02
CA CYS A 76 1.77 18.45 16.80
C CYS A 76 1.81 19.83 16.13
N GLN A 77 2.88 20.19 15.43
CA GLN A 77 3.10 21.53 14.83
C GLN A 77 2.03 21.88 13.78
N VAL A 78 0.84 22.25 14.22
CA VAL A 78 -0.38 22.44 13.44
C VAL A 78 -1.18 23.61 14.04
N PRO A 79 -2.18 24.15 13.32
CA PRO A 79 -2.95 25.30 13.80
C PRO A 79 -3.64 25.02 15.15
N GLU A 80 -3.69 26.03 16.03
CA GLU A 80 -4.35 25.96 17.35
C GLU A 80 -5.83 25.55 17.26
N ALA A 81 -6.50 25.81 16.14
CA ALA A 81 -7.86 25.34 15.83
C ALA A 81 -8.02 23.81 15.78
N SER A 82 -6.91 23.06 15.93
CA SER A 82 -6.89 21.60 15.94
C SER A 82 -6.86 21.01 17.34
N ILE A 83 -6.87 21.85 18.39
CA ILE A 83 -6.97 21.39 19.78
C ILE A 83 -8.27 20.60 19.94
N GLY A 84 -8.15 19.44 20.58
CA GLY A 84 -9.24 18.50 20.85
C GLY A 84 -9.60 17.56 19.70
N LYS A 85 -8.98 17.72 18.51
CA LYS A 85 -9.11 16.77 17.39
C LYS A 85 -8.12 15.63 17.49
N ASN A 86 -8.46 14.51 16.87
CA ASN A 86 -7.60 13.33 16.74
C ASN A 86 -6.69 13.41 15.53
N TYR A 87 -7.20 13.93 14.42
CA TYR A 87 -6.54 13.91 13.12
C TYR A 87 -6.58 15.27 12.44
N ILE A 88 -5.51 15.56 11.73
CA ILE A 88 -5.39 16.79 10.94
C ILE A 88 -5.00 16.39 9.54
N VAL A 89 -5.78 16.86 8.58
CA VAL A 89 -5.58 16.56 7.18
C VAL A 89 -5.19 17.84 6.44
N GLU A 90 -4.08 17.78 5.72
CA GLU A 90 -3.47 18.92 5.03
C GLU A 90 -3.23 18.61 3.55
N ASN A 91 -2.82 19.64 2.78
CA ASN A 91 -2.36 19.51 1.39
C ASN A 91 -3.38 18.86 0.44
N GLY A 92 -4.67 19.17 0.60
CA GLY A 92 -5.74 18.61 -0.23
C GLY A 92 -5.93 17.11 0.01
N ASN A 93 -5.94 16.71 1.29
CA ASN A 93 -6.12 15.34 1.76
C ASN A 93 -4.93 14.41 1.57
N ARG A 94 -3.74 14.92 1.21
CA ARG A 94 -2.56 14.10 0.92
C ARG A 94 -1.61 13.90 2.10
N LYS A 95 -1.85 14.61 3.20
CA LYS A 95 -1.09 14.48 4.45
C LYS A 95 -2.07 14.32 5.60
N ILE A 96 -1.81 13.36 6.48
CA ILE A 96 -2.50 13.22 7.76
C ILE A 96 -1.47 13.31 8.88
N THR A 97 -1.79 14.06 9.93
CA THR A 97 -0.97 14.25 11.13
C THR A 97 -1.82 13.95 12.36
N PHE A 98 -1.25 13.24 13.33
CA PHE A 98 -1.93 12.92 14.59
C PHE A 98 -0.91 12.71 15.72
N ARG A 99 -1.39 12.84 16.95
CA ARG A 99 -0.63 12.48 18.16
C ARG A 99 -0.71 10.97 18.37
N THR A 100 0.42 10.33 18.67
CA THR A 100 0.46 8.89 18.93
C THR A 100 0.10 8.56 20.37
N TYR A 101 0.06 7.27 20.72
CA TYR A 101 -0.16 6.82 22.09
C TYR A 101 1.08 7.01 22.99
N LYS A 102 2.25 7.36 22.42
CA LYS A 102 3.48 7.64 23.15
C LYS A 102 3.53 9.11 23.55
N LEU A 103 4.19 9.40 24.67
CA LEU A 103 4.35 10.76 25.19
C LEU A 103 5.17 11.60 24.22
N ASN A 104 4.73 12.83 23.94
CA ASN A 104 5.46 13.82 23.13
C ASN A 104 5.81 13.34 21.70
N GLU A 105 5.02 12.43 21.14
CA GLU A 105 5.26 11.90 19.80
C GLU A 105 4.10 12.20 18.85
N CYS A 106 4.43 12.86 17.75
CA CYS A 106 3.54 13.06 16.63
C CYS A 106 3.99 12.22 15.44
N GLN A 107 3.00 11.77 14.68
CA GLN A 107 3.21 10.96 13.49
C GLN A 107 2.42 11.57 12.34
N SER A 108 3.03 11.58 11.16
CA SER A 108 2.37 12.01 9.94
C SER A 108 2.70 11.12 8.77
N PHE A 109 1.72 10.93 7.89
CA PHE A 109 1.88 10.22 6.64
C PHE A 109 1.58 11.16 5.49
N PHE A 110 2.42 11.14 4.46
CA PHE A 110 2.24 11.98 3.28
C PHE A 110 2.87 11.37 2.03
N LEU A 111 2.36 11.81 0.88
CA LEU A 111 2.89 11.44 -0.42
C LEU A 111 3.89 12.50 -0.91
N GLU A 112 5.13 12.09 -1.19
CA GLU A 112 6.16 12.95 -1.79
C GLU A 112 7.01 12.14 -2.77
N GLY A 113 7.24 12.68 -3.97
CA GLY A 113 8.08 12.02 -4.97
C GLY A 113 7.56 10.64 -5.42
N GLY A 114 6.24 10.42 -5.39
CA GLY A 114 5.63 9.13 -5.75
C GLY A 114 5.84 8.04 -4.70
N ARG A 115 6.26 8.38 -3.47
CA ARG A 115 6.45 7.43 -2.38
C ARG A 115 5.79 7.93 -1.11
N ILE A 116 5.32 7.00 -0.28
CA ILE A 116 4.73 7.36 1.02
C ILE A 116 5.86 7.53 2.01
N LYS A 117 5.87 8.70 2.65
CA LYS A 117 6.76 9.02 3.75
C LYS A 117 5.98 9.03 5.06
N GLU A 118 6.69 8.65 6.10
CA GLU A 118 6.28 8.81 7.48
C GLU A 118 7.25 9.78 8.16
N THR A 119 6.73 10.78 8.86
CA THR A 119 7.51 11.49 9.88
C THR A 119 7.03 11.05 11.25
N LYS A 120 7.94 10.53 12.08
CA LYS A 120 7.69 10.08 13.45
C LYS A 120 8.85 10.46 14.35
N ALA A 121 8.56 11.04 15.50
CA ALA A 121 9.58 11.51 16.45
C ALA A 121 10.68 12.39 15.80
N GLY A 122 10.29 13.24 14.84
CA GLY A 122 11.20 14.14 14.12
C GLY A 122 12.03 13.48 13.00
N GLN A 123 11.97 12.15 12.84
CA GLN A 123 12.63 11.45 11.75
C GLN A 123 11.67 11.18 10.60
N THR A 124 12.15 11.29 9.36
CA THR A 124 11.34 11.04 8.16
C THR A 124 11.88 9.85 7.39
N ASN A 125 11.05 8.84 7.19
CA ASN A 125 11.40 7.57 6.54
C ASN A 125 10.43 7.25 5.39
N TYR A 126 10.90 6.46 4.43
CA TYR A 126 10.04 5.93 3.36
C TYR A 126 9.32 4.66 3.84
N LEU A 127 8.00 4.61 3.67
CA LEU A 127 7.20 3.41 3.92
C LEU A 127 7.07 2.51 2.68
N THR A 128 7.15 3.09 1.49
CA THR A 128 7.14 2.33 0.23
C THR A 128 8.54 2.16 -0.34
N PRO A 129 8.90 0.99 -0.90
CA PRO A 129 10.17 0.78 -1.59
C PRO A 129 10.27 1.63 -2.88
N GLU A 130 11.47 1.72 -3.44
CA GLU A 130 11.74 2.48 -4.69
C GLU A 130 11.21 1.84 -5.96
N SER A 131 11.01 0.52 -5.92
CA SER A 131 10.42 -0.24 -7.02
C SER A 131 8.93 0.05 -7.21
N LEU A 132 8.27 0.62 -6.19
CA LEU A 132 6.86 0.98 -6.23
C LEU A 132 6.67 2.48 -6.36
N GLU A 133 5.55 2.85 -6.99
CA GLU A 133 5.14 4.22 -7.23
C GLU A 133 3.69 4.40 -6.76
N VAL A 134 3.49 5.35 -5.87
CA VAL A 134 2.19 5.79 -5.39
C VAL A 134 1.73 6.98 -6.21
N THR A 135 0.65 6.76 -6.96
CA THR A 135 0.08 7.75 -7.87
C THR A 135 -0.96 8.62 -7.16
N ASN A 136 -1.63 8.08 -6.14
CA ASN A 136 -2.64 8.81 -5.39
C ASN A 136 -2.68 8.31 -3.95
N LEU A 137 -2.73 9.25 -3.00
CA LEU A 137 -2.94 8.98 -1.58
C LEU A 137 -3.86 10.05 -1.04
N LYS A 138 -5.00 9.65 -0.47
CA LYS A 138 -5.92 10.57 0.19
C LYS A 138 -6.39 10.04 1.53
N PHE A 139 -6.58 10.96 2.46
CA PHE A 139 -7.13 10.73 3.79
C PHE A 139 -8.40 11.55 3.96
N PHE A 140 -9.49 10.90 4.39
CA PHE A 140 -10.76 11.57 4.70
C PHE A 140 -11.13 11.28 6.14
N VAL A 141 -11.25 12.32 6.96
CA VAL A 141 -11.62 12.21 8.37
C VAL A 141 -13.11 12.51 8.54
N TYR A 142 -13.77 11.75 9.39
CA TYR A 142 -15.17 11.95 9.76
C TYR A 142 -15.36 11.71 11.27
N GLY A 143 -16.26 12.46 11.90
CA GLY A 143 -16.57 12.32 13.33
C GLY A 143 -15.41 12.77 14.22
N ASP A 144 -14.74 13.86 13.85
CA ASP A 144 -13.61 14.45 14.58
C ASP A 144 -13.82 15.96 14.75
N ASN A 145 -15.08 16.38 14.79
CA ASN A 145 -15.46 17.77 15.04
C ASN A 145 -15.87 17.90 16.51
N LEU A 146 -15.57 19.03 17.12
CA LEU A 146 -16.02 19.30 18.49
C LEU A 146 -17.14 20.34 18.49
N PRO A 147 -18.24 20.13 19.24
CA PRO A 147 -18.61 18.90 19.95
C PRO A 147 -19.34 17.90 19.02
N ASP A 148 -18.86 16.67 18.91
CA ASP A 148 -19.61 15.54 18.35
C ASP A 148 -19.46 14.31 19.26
N GLU A 149 -20.46 13.42 19.27
CA GLU A 149 -20.43 12.14 19.99
C GLU A 149 -20.11 10.98 19.03
N LEU A 150 -19.44 11.29 17.91
CA LEU A 150 -19.15 10.31 16.87
C LEU A 150 -17.72 9.83 17.05
N GLN A 151 -17.51 8.51 16.96
CA GLN A 151 -16.15 8.00 16.97
C GLN A 151 -15.41 8.45 15.70
N PRO A 152 -14.23 9.09 15.83
CA PRO A 152 -13.40 9.45 14.70
C PRO A 152 -13.05 8.26 13.80
N LYS A 153 -13.22 8.45 12.50
CA LYS A 153 -12.82 7.48 11.47
C LYS A 153 -12.10 8.13 10.32
N VAL A 154 -11.10 7.42 9.79
CA VAL A 154 -10.26 7.85 8.66
C VAL A 154 -10.42 6.88 7.51
N THR A 155 -10.83 7.38 6.35
CA THR A 155 -10.80 6.62 5.10
C THR A 155 -9.51 6.92 4.36
N ILE A 156 -8.73 5.87 4.09
CA ILE A 156 -7.50 5.92 3.30
C ILE A 156 -7.85 5.45 1.89
N PHE A 157 -7.51 6.26 0.90
CA PHE A 157 -7.55 5.90 -0.51
C PHE A 157 -6.13 5.86 -1.05
N LEU A 158 -5.72 4.73 -1.63
CA LEU A 158 -4.37 4.47 -2.12
C LEU A 158 -4.41 3.92 -3.54
N GLU A 159 -3.68 4.56 -4.45
CA GLU A 159 -3.36 4.02 -5.77
C GLU A 159 -1.87 3.81 -5.91
N ILE A 160 -1.46 2.58 -6.17
CA ILE A 160 -0.06 2.17 -6.20
C ILE A 160 0.19 1.20 -7.36
N GLN A 161 1.36 1.30 -7.96
CA GLN A 161 1.80 0.48 -9.08
C GLN A 161 3.29 0.18 -8.95
N LYS A 162 3.80 -0.78 -9.74
CA LYS A 162 5.24 -0.91 -9.93
C LYS A 162 5.73 0.19 -10.86
N LYS A 163 6.87 0.79 -10.51
CA LYS A 163 7.45 1.92 -11.23
C LYS A 163 7.74 1.53 -12.69
N GLY A 164 7.20 2.29 -13.63
CA GLY A 164 7.33 2.02 -15.07
C GLY A 164 6.43 0.89 -15.59
N GLU A 165 5.58 0.31 -14.76
CA GLU A 165 4.69 -0.80 -15.10
C GLU A 165 3.22 -0.47 -14.76
N PRO A 166 2.57 0.48 -15.46
CA PRO A 166 1.21 0.96 -15.12
C PRO A 166 0.15 -0.14 -15.18
N GLN A 167 0.37 -1.21 -15.95
CA GLN A 167 -0.51 -2.40 -15.98
C GLN A 167 -0.61 -3.16 -14.64
N THR A 168 0.23 -2.81 -13.65
CA THR A 168 0.22 -3.39 -12.29
C THR A 168 -0.51 -2.52 -11.28
N LYS A 169 -1.11 -1.40 -11.72
CA LYS A 169 -1.82 -0.47 -10.84
C LYS A 169 -2.96 -1.16 -10.09
N ILE A 170 -2.98 -0.96 -8.79
CA ILE A 170 -4.07 -1.34 -7.90
C ILE A 170 -4.59 -0.10 -7.18
N SER A 171 -5.89 -0.12 -6.86
CA SER A 171 -6.56 0.93 -6.09
C SER A 171 -7.22 0.29 -4.89
N LEU A 172 -6.96 0.83 -3.70
CA LEU A 172 -7.44 0.30 -2.43
C LEU A 172 -8.06 1.42 -1.63
N GLN A 173 -9.18 1.10 -0.97
CA GLN A 173 -9.81 1.99 -0.01
C GLN A 173 -10.12 1.22 1.26
N THR A 174 -9.78 1.79 2.40
CA THR A 174 -10.12 1.23 3.72
C THR A 174 -10.52 2.33 4.67
N THR A 175 -11.42 2.03 5.60
CA THR A 175 -11.87 2.97 6.64
C THR A 175 -11.49 2.41 8.00
N ILE A 176 -10.81 3.22 8.81
CA ILE A 176 -10.27 2.86 10.11
C ILE A 176 -10.93 3.74 11.16
N THR A 177 -11.53 3.12 12.16
CA THR A 177 -12.06 3.81 13.34
C THR A 177 -10.99 3.90 14.42
N GLN A 178 -10.94 5.02 15.13
CA GLN A 178 -10.09 5.19 16.32
C GLN A 178 -10.53 4.19 17.42
N LYS A 179 -9.56 3.61 18.13
CA LYS A 179 -9.80 2.62 19.20
C LYS A 179 -9.90 3.22 20.59
N ASP A 180 -9.46 4.45 20.76
CA ASP A 180 -9.59 5.15 22.02
C ASP A 180 -10.98 5.78 22.07
N LEU A 181 -11.83 5.26 22.95
CA LEU A 181 -13.24 5.62 23.02
C LEU A 181 -13.38 7.10 23.37
N ASP A 182 -14.21 7.80 22.61
CA ASP A 182 -14.56 9.19 22.92
C ASP A 182 -15.58 9.21 24.05
N PHE A 183 -15.17 9.69 25.24
CA PHE A 183 -16.02 9.88 26.42
C PHE A 183 -15.77 11.26 27.02
#